data_AF-A0A950AUL9-F1
#
_entry.id   AF-A0A950AUL9-F1
#
_cell.length_a   1.000
_cell.length_b   1.000
_cell.length_c   1.000
_cell.angle_alpha   90.00
_cell.angle_beta   90.00
_cell.angle_gamma   90.00
#
_symmetry.space_group_name_H-M   'P 1'
#
loop_
_entity.id
_entity.type
_entity.pdbx_description
1 polymer ?
#
loop_
_entity_poly.entity_id
_entity_poly.type
_entity_poly.pdbx_seq_one_letter_code
_entity_poly.pdbx_strand_id
1 'polypeptide(L)'
;MQTLIEERPFVPRAIRARGCRFRATALAGLILTPVGCGGEPSTREVQNARAFEALLTAVSLKNERELEKDAKLIDERHAVGELSDGKYQEVQVIVEKARLKDWGGAEKRAYEFRAQFGDKGSYFK
;
A
#
# COMPACT_ATOMS: atom_id res chain seq x y z
N MET A 1 -60.99 -15.12 -19.63
CA MET A 1 -62.08 -15.60 -18.75
C MET A 1 -61.75 -17.03 -18.38
N GLN A 2 -61.61 -17.30 -17.06
CA GLN A 2 -61.95 -18.53 -16.30
C GLN A 2 -61.66 -19.89 -16.94
N THR A 3 -61.06 -20.91 -16.32
CA THR A 3 -60.58 -21.30 -14.97
C THR A 3 -59.69 -22.54 -15.26
N LEU A 4 -58.74 -22.99 -14.44
CA LEU A 4 -58.99 -23.89 -13.31
C LEU A 4 -57.64 -24.27 -12.69
N ILE A 5 -57.60 -24.17 -11.37
CA ILE A 5 -56.56 -24.64 -10.47
C ILE A 5 -56.64 -26.18 -10.41
N GLU A 6 -55.53 -26.89 -10.57
CA GLU A 6 -55.41 -28.27 -10.09
C GLU A 6 -54.06 -28.47 -9.39
N GLU A 7 -54.07 -28.16 -8.10
CA GLU A 7 -53.13 -28.65 -7.11
C GLU A 7 -53.12 -30.19 -7.14
N ARG A 8 -51.97 -30.80 -7.43
CA ARG A 8 -51.72 -32.21 -7.12
C ARG A 8 -50.49 -32.37 -6.23
N PRO A 9 -50.67 -32.72 -4.95
CA PRO A 9 -49.60 -33.18 -4.08
C PRO A 9 -49.51 -34.70 -4.18
N PHE A 10 -48.35 -35.27 -4.51
CA PHE A 10 -48.06 -36.66 -4.10
C PHE A 10 -46.55 -36.99 -4.12
N VAL A 11 -45.92 -36.76 -2.97
CA VAL A 11 -44.98 -37.62 -2.19
C VAL A 11 -43.89 -38.48 -2.88
N PRO A 12 -42.84 -38.92 -2.14
CA PRO A 12 -41.47 -38.76 -2.57
C PRO A 12 -40.83 -40.10 -2.93
N ARG A 13 -39.91 -40.11 -3.90
CA ARG A 13 -39.04 -41.28 -4.09
C ARG A 13 -37.92 -41.24 -3.06
N ALA A 14 -38.16 -41.93 -1.95
CA ALA A 14 -37.15 -42.32 -0.99
C ALA A 14 -36.00 -43.06 -1.68
N ILE A 15 -34.83 -42.44 -1.75
CA ILE A 15 -33.59 -43.13 -2.07
C ILE A 15 -32.96 -43.54 -0.74
N ARG A 16 -33.24 -44.77 -0.32
CA ARG A 16 -32.48 -45.42 0.74
C ARG A 16 -31.27 -46.10 0.10
N ALA A 17 -30.10 -45.50 0.24
CA ALA A 17 -28.84 -46.18 -0.05
C ALA A 17 -27.85 -45.95 1.11
N ARG A 18 -27.81 -46.99 1.95
CA ARG A 18 -26.62 -47.57 2.59
C ARG A 18 -25.66 -46.63 3.28
N GLY A 19 -25.69 -46.71 4.61
CA GLY A 19 -24.62 -46.23 5.46
C GLY A 19 -23.28 -46.87 5.08
N CYS A 20 -22.34 -46.02 4.73
CA CYS A 20 -20.95 -46.18 5.12
C CYS A 20 -20.63 -44.97 5.98
N ARG A 21 -20.41 -45.21 7.27
CA ARG A 21 -19.87 -44.23 8.20
C ARG A 21 -18.44 -43.92 7.76
N PHE A 22 -18.28 -42.97 6.85
CA PHE A 22 -17.00 -42.31 6.60
C PHE A 22 -17.09 -40.90 7.15
N ARG A 23 -16.32 -40.74 8.22
CA ARG A 23 -16.10 -39.56 9.06
C ARG A 23 -16.29 -38.25 8.30
N ALA A 24 -17.27 -37.47 8.76
CA ALA A 24 -17.37 -36.05 8.50
C ALA A 24 -16.11 -35.38 9.09
N THR A 25 -15.12 -35.12 8.24
CA THR A 25 -14.05 -34.18 8.55
C THR A 25 -14.37 -32.94 7.75
N ALA A 26 -14.83 -31.92 8.47
CA ALA A 26 -15.33 -30.68 7.95
C ALA A 26 -14.38 -30.05 6.93
N LEU A 27 -14.93 -29.64 5.79
CA LEU A 27 -14.35 -28.56 4.98
C LEU A 27 -14.30 -27.31 5.89
N ALA A 28 -13.22 -27.14 6.63
CA ALA A 28 -12.89 -25.88 7.27
C ALA A 28 -12.36 -24.97 6.16
N GLY A 29 -13.26 -24.14 5.63
CA GLY A 29 -12.95 -23.14 4.62
C GLY A 29 -11.77 -22.29 5.05
N LEU A 30 -10.74 -22.29 4.21
CA LEU A 30 -9.65 -21.33 4.24
C LEU A 30 -10.26 -19.94 4.00
N ILE A 31 -10.59 -19.22 5.08
CA ILE A 31 -10.94 -17.80 5.00
C ILE A 31 -9.63 -17.05 4.75
N LEU A 32 -9.24 -16.97 3.48
CA LEU A 32 -8.36 -15.91 2.99
C LEU A 32 -9.17 -14.62 3.08
N THR A 33 -9.07 -13.90 4.19
CA THR A 33 -9.48 -12.50 4.20
C THR A 33 -8.55 -11.76 3.25
N PRO A 34 -9.06 -11.09 2.21
CA PRO A 34 -8.24 -10.07 1.56
C PRO A 34 -8.06 -8.97 2.61
N VAL A 35 -6.86 -8.89 3.22
CA VAL A 35 -6.41 -7.69 3.93
C VAL A 35 -6.18 -6.63 2.86
N GLY A 36 -7.30 -6.10 2.35
CA GLY A 36 -7.37 -5.05 1.37
C GLY A 36 -8.18 -3.91 1.96
N CYS A 37 -7.65 -3.26 2.98
CA CYS A 37 -8.13 -1.95 3.40
C CYS A 37 -6.93 -1.02 3.42
N GLY A 38 -6.85 -0.13 2.43
CA GLY A 38 -6.03 1.06 2.51
C GLY A 38 -6.54 1.91 3.66
N GLY A 39 -6.08 1.60 4.88
CA GLY A 39 -6.30 2.42 6.05
C GLY A 39 -5.70 3.82 5.81
N GLU A 40 -6.25 4.79 6.52
CA GLU A 40 -5.67 6.13 6.54
C GLU A 40 -4.19 6.05 6.93
N PRO A 41 -3.35 6.86 6.28
CA PRO A 41 -1.94 6.89 6.60
C PRO A 41 -1.72 7.31 8.03
N SER A 42 -0.79 6.65 8.68
CA SER A 42 -0.29 7.05 9.99
C SER A 42 0.33 8.44 9.93
N THR A 43 0.31 9.14 11.06
CA THR A 43 0.97 10.45 11.20
C THR A 43 2.45 10.38 10.83
N ARG A 44 3.12 9.28 11.17
CA ARG A 44 4.51 8.97 10.80
C ARG A 44 4.70 9.03 9.30
N GLU A 45 3.87 8.30 8.55
CA GLU A 45 4.00 8.26 7.10
C GLU A 45 3.72 9.62 6.46
N VAL A 46 2.72 10.36 6.98
CA VAL A 46 2.40 11.71 6.50
C VAL A 46 3.59 12.66 6.69
N GLN A 47 4.25 12.59 7.83
CA GLN A 47 5.41 13.42 8.09
C GLN A 47 6.62 13.02 7.22
N ASN A 48 6.83 11.73 6.96
CA ASN A 48 7.86 11.27 6.00
C ASN A 48 7.57 11.81 4.59
N ALA A 49 6.32 11.72 4.13
CA ALA A 49 5.88 12.26 2.84
C ALA A 49 6.12 13.77 2.74
N ARG A 50 5.76 14.53 3.78
CA ARG A 50 6.02 15.98 3.82
C ARG A 50 7.51 16.32 3.78
N ALA A 51 8.34 15.60 4.53
CA ALA A 51 9.80 15.81 4.49
C ALA A 51 10.36 15.56 3.08
N PHE A 52 9.89 14.51 2.41
CA PHE A 52 10.29 14.21 1.04
C PHE A 52 9.78 15.25 0.03
N GLU A 53 8.54 15.72 0.12
CA GLU A 53 8.01 16.75 -0.79
C GLU A 53 8.72 18.10 -0.62
N ALA A 54 9.14 18.44 0.60
CA ALA A 54 10.00 19.60 0.84
C ALA A 54 11.35 19.44 0.12
N LEU A 55 12.00 18.28 0.29
CA LEU A 55 13.25 17.95 -0.40
C LEU A 55 13.10 18.01 -1.93
N LEU A 56 12.03 17.43 -2.49
CA LEU A 56 11.72 17.49 -3.92
C LEU A 56 11.59 18.95 -4.39
N THR A 57 10.89 19.78 -3.62
CA THR A 57 10.76 21.22 -3.91
C THR A 57 12.13 21.91 -3.90
N ALA A 58 12.98 21.62 -2.93
CA ALA A 58 14.33 22.16 -2.87
C ALA A 58 15.18 21.74 -4.08
N VAL A 59 15.07 20.48 -4.53
CA VAL A 59 15.73 19.96 -5.73
C VAL A 59 15.23 20.66 -6.99
N SER A 60 13.91 20.79 -7.19
CA SER A 60 13.32 21.46 -8.35
C SER A 60 13.68 22.95 -8.42
N LEU A 61 13.76 23.62 -7.26
CA LEU A 61 14.20 25.01 -7.15
C LEU A 61 15.73 25.16 -7.18
N LYS A 62 16.49 24.05 -7.19
CA LYS A 62 17.96 24.01 -7.09
C LYS A 62 18.48 24.81 -5.89
N ASN A 63 17.76 24.74 -4.77
CA ASN A 63 18.06 25.51 -3.56
C ASN A 63 18.90 24.67 -2.60
N GLU A 64 20.21 24.92 -2.60
CA GLU A 64 21.19 24.20 -1.78
C GLU A 64 20.93 24.33 -0.28
N ARG A 65 20.47 25.49 0.18
CA ARG A 65 20.22 25.72 1.60
C ARG A 65 19.03 24.91 2.09
N GLU A 66 17.93 24.90 1.33
CA GLU A 66 16.75 24.10 1.67
C GLU A 66 17.04 22.61 1.47
N LEU A 67 17.85 22.23 0.47
CA LEU A 67 18.29 20.84 0.27
C LEU A 67 18.97 20.28 1.53
N GLU A 68 19.94 21.00 2.10
CA GLU A 68 20.66 20.52 3.29
C GLU A 68 19.77 20.49 4.54
N LYS A 69 18.86 21.47 4.68
CA LYS A 69 17.90 21.49 5.76
C LYS A 69 16.93 20.30 5.69
N ASP A 70 16.39 20.03 4.51
CA ASP A 70 15.42 18.95 4.31
C ASP A 70 16.11 17.56 4.36
N ALA A 71 17.34 17.46 3.85
CA ALA A 71 18.17 16.25 4.00
C ALA A 71 18.44 15.94 5.48
N LYS A 72 18.76 16.95 6.29
CA LYS A 72 18.93 16.77 7.74
C LYS A 72 17.64 16.29 8.41
N LEU A 73 16.49 16.81 8.02
CA LEU A 73 15.20 16.33 8.54
C LEU A 73 14.96 14.85 8.19
N ILE A 74 15.32 14.43 6.97
CA ILE A 74 15.26 13.02 6.55
C ILE A 74 16.21 12.16 7.42
N ASP A 75 17.44 12.62 7.66
CA ASP A 75 18.42 11.94 8.53
C ASP A 75 17.89 11.78 9.96
N GLU A 76 17.31 12.84 10.55
CA GLU A 76 16.75 12.80 11.91
C GLU A 76 15.62 11.76 12.01
N ARG A 77 14.74 11.69 11.00
CA ARG A 77 13.64 10.72 10.96
C ARG A 77 14.14 9.29 10.79
N HIS A 78 15.19 9.08 10.01
CA HIS A 78 15.86 7.79 9.92
C HIS A 78 16.51 7.39 11.25
N ALA A 79 17.22 8.31 11.89
CA ALA A 79 17.92 8.07 13.16
C ALA A 79 16.97 7.65 14.30
N VAL A 80 15.73 8.14 14.32
CA VAL A 80 14.71 7.73 15.31
C VAL A 80 13.87 6.53 14.86
N GLY A 81 14.22 5.90 13.74
CA GLY A 81 13.53 4.71 13.21
C GLY A 81 12.17 5.00 12.57
N GLU A 82 11.87 6.28 12.28
CA GLU A 82 10.63 6.73 11.63
C GLU A 82 10.68 6.59 10.11
N LEU A 83 11.87 6.48 9.53
CA LEU A 83 12.11 6.16 8.11
C LEU A 83 12.92 4.86 8.01
N SER A 84 12.52 3.95 7.12
CA SER A 84 13.24 2.68 6.93
C SER A 84 14.57 2.87 6.20
N ASP A 85 15.54 2.00 6.45
CA ASP A 85 16.88 2.06 5.83
C ASP A 85 16.82 2.10 4.30
N GLY A 86 15.98 1.25 3.69
CA GLY A 86 15.86 1.19 2.24
C GLY A 86 15.36 2.51 1.64
N LYS A 87 14.35 3.12 2.28
CA LYS A 87 13.81 4.41 1.82
C LYS A 87 14.76 5.56 2.09
N TYR A 88 15.46 5.52 3.21
CA TYR A 88 16.53 6.45 3.50
C TYR A 88 17.62 6.42 2.43
N GLN A 89 18.13 5.23 2.07
CA GLN A 89 19.14 5.06 1.04
C GLN A 89 18.67 5.57 -0.33
N GLU A 90 17.43 5.27 -0.74
CA GLU A 90 16.87 5.80 -1.99
C GLU A 90 16.83 7.33 -2.01
N VAL A 91 16.48 7.96 -0.89
CA VAL A 91 16.47 9.43 -0.76
C VAL A 91 17.88 10.01 -0.75
N GLN A 92 18.85 9.35 -0.10
CA GLN A 92 20.25 9.80 -0.09
C GLN A 92 20.85 9.85 -1.50
N VAL A 93 20.49 8.93 -2.39
CA VAL A 93 20.91 8.99 -3.80
C VAL A 93 20.43 10.28 -4.50
N ILE A 94 19.23 10.77 -4.16
CA ILE A 94 18.71 12.05 -4.69
C ILE A 94 19.52 13.22 -4.14
N VAL A 95 19.75 13.24 -2.82
CA VAL A 95 20.53 14.27 -2.13
C VAL A 95 21.95 14.35 -2.69
N GLU A 96 22.60 13.21 -2.87
CA GLU A 96 23.98 13.13 -3.37
C GLU A 96 24.09 13.66 -4.80
N LYS A 97 23.15 13.30 -5.67
CA LYS A 97 23.07 13.89 -7.03
C LYS A 97 22.92 15.41 -6.99
N ALA A 98 22.03 15.92 -6.15
CA ALA A 98 21.82 17.35 -5.98
C ALA A 98 23.08 18.07 -5.46
N ARG A 99 23.78 17.47 -4.48
CA ARG A 99 25.07 17.97 -3.96
C ARG A 99 26.15 18.01 -5.03
N LEU A 100 26.20 17.01 -5.91
CA LEU A 100 27.08 16.96 -7.08
C LEU A 100 26.65 17.90 -8.23
N LYS A 101 25.62 18.74 -8.01
CA LYS A 101 25.02 19.66 -9.00
C LYS A 101 24.36 18.96 -10.19
N ASP A 102 24.15 17.64 -10.11
CA ASP A 102 23.30 16.88 -11.03
C ASP A 102 21.82 17.10 -10.68
N TRP A 103 21.36 18.35 -10.82
CA TRP A 103 19.98 18.73 -10.47
C TRP A 103 18.95 17.98 -11.32
N GLY A 104 19.23 17.79 -12.62
CA GLY A 104 18.32 17.08 -13.52
C GLY A 104 18.22 15.60 -13.18
N GLY A 105 19.33 14.95 -12.84
CA GLY A 105 19.32 13.57 -12.37
C GLY A 105 18.68 13.41 -10.99
N ALA A 106 18.90 14.37 -10.08
CA ALA A 106 18.26 14.38 -8.77
C ALA A 106 16.73 14.52 -8.90
N GLU A 107 16.26 15.48 -9.68
CA GLU A 107 14.84 15.72 -9.91
C GLU A 107 14.16 14.51 -10.57
N LYS A 108 14.77 13.98 -11.64
CA LYS A 108 14.28 12.76 -12.29
C LYS A 108 14.15 11.61 -11.29
N ARG A 109 15.20 11.37 -10.49
CA ARG A 109 15.20 10.30 -9.49
C ARG A 109 14.16 10.52 -8.40
N ALA A 110 13.93 11.77 -8.00
CA ALA A 110 12.92 12.13 -7.01
C ALA A 110 11.50 11.87 -7.54
N TYR A 111 11.21 12.20 -8.79
CA TYR A 111 9.92 11.85 -9.41
C TYR A 111 9.74 10.34 -9.61
N GLU A 112 10.80 9.61 -9.99
CA GLU A 112 10.75 8.14 -10.02
C GLU A 112 10.44 7.54 -8.64
N PHE A 113 11.08 8.06 -7.59
CA PHE A 113 10.81 7.66 -6.22
C PHE A 113 9.35 7.95 -5.84
N ARG A 114 8.87 9.16 -6.11
CA ARG A 114 7.47 9.56 -5.88
C ARG A 114 6.46 8.66 -6.61
N ALA A 115 6.77 8.26 -7.85
CA ALA A 115 5.90 7.43 -8.67
C ALA A 115 5.69 6.01 -8.11
N GLN A 116 6.62 5.49 -7.30
CA GLN A 116 6.46 4.19 -6.63
C GLN A 116 5.23 4.12 -5.71
N PHE A 117 4.71 5.28 -5.32
CA PHE A 117 3.64 5.43 -4.33
C PHE A 117 2.30 5.90 -4.93
N GLY A 118 2.27 6.25 -6.22
CA GLY A 118 1.08 6.70 -6.96
C GLY A 118 0.49 8.05 -6.49
N ASP A 119 -0.57 8.51 -7.17
CA ASP A 119 -1.27 9.79 -6.90
C ASP A 119 -1.88 9.89 -5.49
N LYS A 120 -1.94 8.79 -4.74
CA LYS A 120 -2.47 8.75 -3.38
C LYS A 120 -1.48 9.27 -2.32
N GLY A 121 -0.27 9.67 -2.73
CA GLY A 121 0.77 10.10 -1.81
C GLY A 121 1.10 9.00 -0.82
N SER A 122 1.23 7.75 -1.27
CA SER A 122 1.40 6.56 -0.41
C SER A 122 2.73 6.60 0.37
N TYR A 123 2.77 7.43 1.42
CA TYR A 123 3.05 7.02 2.79
C TYR A 123 3.94 5.79 2.91
N PHE A 124 5.21 6.07 3.24
CA PHE A 124 6.32 5.15 3.46
C PHE A 124 5.92 3.95 4.34
N LYS A 125 5.31 2.93 3.73
CA LYS A 125 5.03 1.63 4.35
C LYS A 125 6.28 0.76 4.43
#